data_AF-A0A800EYX9-F1
#
_entry.id   AF-A0A800EYX9-F1
#
_cell.length_a   1.000
_cell.length_b   1.000
_cell.length_c   1.000
_cell.angle_alpha   90.00
_cell.angle_beta   90.00
_cell.angle_gamma   90.00
#
_symmetry.space_group_name_H-M   'P 1'
#
loop_
_entity.id
_entity.type
_entity.pdbx_description
1 polymer ?
#
loop_
_entity_poly.entity_id
_entity_poly.type
_entity_poly.pdbx_seq_one_letter_code
_entity_poly.pdbx_strand_id
1 'polypeptide(L)' 'LSGKMSSGSPVGGAIIGHTVGDTVTVDTPAGRKKFEIVKAN' A
#
# COMPACT_ATOMS: atom_id res chain seq x y z
N LEU A 1 -6.56 -11.55 -13.77
CA LEU A 1 -6.70 -11.36 -12.31
C LEU A 1 -5.35 -10.95 -11.72
N SER A 2 -4.80 -9.80 -12.13
CA SER A 2 -3.50 -9.30 -11.65
C SER A 2 -3.71 -8.03 -10.84
N GLY A 3 -3.88 -8.23 -9.55
CA GLY A 3 -4.09 -7.15 -8.57
C GLY A 3 -4.07 -7.67 -7.12
N LYS A 4 -3.60 -8.90 -6.90
CA LYS A 4 -3.43 -9.46 -5.56
C LYS A 4 -2.05 -9.05 -5.08
N MET A 5 -1.98 -7.98 -4.29
CA MET A 5 -0.76 -7.67 -3.55
C MET A 5 -0.63 -8.66 -2.40
N SER A 6 0.45 -9.43 -2.38
CA SER A 6 0.78 -10.28 -1.24
C SER A 6 1.04 -9.40 -0.01
N SER A 7 0.57 -9.83 1.15
CA SER A 7 0.81 -9.18 2.44
C SER A 7 2.29 -9.02 2.79
N GLY A 8 3.18 -9.81 2.18
CA GLY A 8 4.62 -9.68 2.31
C GLY A 8 5.26 -8.54 1.50
N SER A 9 4.51 -7.85 0.65
CA SER A 9 5.02 -6.70 -0.09
C SER A 9 4.92 -5.43 0.77
N PRO A 10 5.93 -4.54 0.78
CA PRO A 10 5.94 -3.35 1.62
C PRO A 10 4.72 -2.42 1.37
N VAL A 11 4.15 -2.46 0.16
CA VAL A 11 2.89 -1.76 -0.15
C VAL A 11 1.68 -2.49 0.46
N GLY A 12 1.56 -3.80 0.23
CA GLY A 12 0.43 -4.61 0.72
C GLY A 12 0.35 -4.63 2.24
N GLY A 13 1.48 -4.82 2.93
CA GLY A 13 1.57 -4.75 4.39
C GLY A 13 1.30 -3.36 4.95
N ALA A 14 1.72 -2.30 4.27
CA ALA A 14 1.44 -0.92 4.69
C ALA A 14 -0.06 -0.57 4.57
N ILE A 15 -0.76 -1.14 3.59
CA ILE A 15 -2.20 -0.93 3.41
C ILE A 15 -3.02 -1.80 4.39
N ILE A 16 -2.53 -2.99 4.77
CA ILE A 16 -3.21 -3.87 5.74
C ILE A 16 -3.26 -3.18 7.11
N GLY A 17 -4.46 -2.78 7.53
CA GLY A 17 -4.72 -2.09 8.79
C GLY A 17 -4.88 -0.58 8.67
N HIS A 18 -4.64 0.02 7.50
CA HIS A 18 -4.94 1.44 7.23
C HIS A 18 -6.32 1.60 6.58
N THR A 19 -6.94 2.76 6.81
CA THR A 19 -8.30 3.09 6.34
C THR A 19 -8.30 3.91 5.05
N VAL A 20 -9.45 3.94 4.36
CA VAL A 20 -9.66 4.83 3.20
C VAL A 20 -9.48 6.28 3.62
N GLY A 21 -8.64 7.03 2.89
CA GLY A 21 -8.22 8.39 3.21
C GLY A 21 -6.85 8.48 3.89
N ASP A 22 -6.22 7.34 4.22
CA ASP A 22 -4.90 7.33 4.84
C ASP A 22 -3.77 7.41 3.82
N THR A 23 -2.65 8.03 4.20
CA THR A 23 -1.48 8.22 3.35
C THR A 23 -0.32 7.36 3.84
N VAL A 24 -0.08 6.24 3.17
CA VAL A 24 1.02 5.34 3.49
C VAL A 24 2.28 5.73 2.73
N THR A 25 3.40 5.82 3.43
CA THR A 25 4.71 6.03 2.80
C THR A 25 5.41 4.69 2.69
N VAL A 26 5.62 4.23 1.46
CA VAL A 26 6.27 2.95 1.18
C VAL A 26 7.70 3.20 0.73
N ASP A 27 8.65 2.70 1.52
CA ASP A 27 10.05 2.58 1.15
C ASP A 27 10.23 1.35 0.26
N THR A 28 10.35 1.57 -1.05
CA THR A 28 10.76 0.50 -1.97
C THR A 28 12.27 0.61 -2.23
N PRO A 29 12.96 -0.49 -2.61
CA PRO A 29 14.38 -0.44 -2.98
C PRO A 29 14.67 0.54 -4.12
N ALA A 30 13.65 0.83 -4.94
CA ALA A 30 13.69 1.80 -6.03
C ALA A 30 13.40 3.25 -5.60
N GLY A 31 13.17 3.50 -4.30
CA GLY A 31 12.88 4.82 -3.73
C GLY A 31 11.61 4.86 -2.87
N ARG A 32 11.48 5.93 -2.08
CA ARG A 32 10.27 6.22 -1.30
C ARG A 32 9.14 6.69 -2.19
N LYS A 33 7.97 6.05 -2.09
CA LYS A 33 6.74 6.50 -2.73
C LYS A 33 5.66 6.66 -1.67
N LYS A 34 4.98 7.81 -1.69
CA LYS A 34 3.76 8.03 -0.92
C LYS A 34 2.56 7.58 -1.74
N PHE A 35 1.67 6.84 -1.10
CA PHE A 35 0.42 6.37 -1.68
C PHE A 35 -0.72 6.75 -0.75
N GLU A 36 -1.81 7.25 -1.34
CA GLU A 36 -3.04 7.54 -0.62
C GLU A 36 -4.06 6.43 -0.90
N ILE A 37 -4.71 5.95 0.15
CA ILE A 37 -5.72 4.91 0.06
C ILE A 37 -7.03 5.57 -0.37
N VAL A 38 -7.24 5.68 -1.67
CA VAL A 38 -8.46 6.30 -2.22
C VAL A 38 -9.70 5.40 -2.15
N LYS A 39 -9.51 4.08 -2.02
CA LYS A 39 -10.61 3.11 -1.99
C LYS A 39 -10.16 1.76 -1.41
N ALA A 40 -11.00 1.18 -0.55
CA ALA A 40 -10.92 -0.21 -0.11
C ALA A 40 -12.30 -0.84 -0.37
N ASN A 41 -12.36 -1.86 -1.21
CA ASN A 41 -13.58 -2.58 -1.58
C ASN A 41 -13.27 -4.08 -1.64
#